data_AF-W9H210-F1
#
_entry.id   AF-W9H210-F1
#
_cell.length_a   1.000
_cell.length_b   1.000
_cell.length_c   1.000
_cell.angle_alpha   90.00
_cell.angle_beta   90.00
_cell.angle_gamma   90.00
#
_symmetry.space_group_name_H-M   'P 1'
#
loop_
_entity.id
_entity.type
_entity.pdbx_description
1 polymer ?
#
loop_
_entity_poly.entity_id
_entity_poly.type
_entity_poly.pdbx_seq_one_letter_code
_entity_poly.pdbx_strand_id
1 'polypeptide(L)'
;MIGRPDDNLRGYDDAQRTGGDRPLTGLLTELAQETTTLVRKEVELAKVEMSEKVNQATTGAISLAAGGMVAFAGLIFLLLALTYYLATLMEPWLAALIVGGVVTLIGIVLVSMGKSKLTARNLQPNRTLSSLQDDKDWAKAQMGR
;
A
#
# COMPACT_ATOMS: atom_id res chain seq x y z
N MET A 1 10.91 -91.40 -22.25
CA MET A 1 9.55 -91.56 -21.71
C MET A 1 9.18 -90.28 -20.95
N ILE A 2 8.07 -89.64 -21.36
CA ILE A 2 7.05 -89.01 -20.51
C ILE A 2 7.58 -87.96 -19.49
N GLY A 3 7.39 -86.65 -19.62
CA GLY A 3 6.17 -85.91 -20.00
C GLY A 3 5.44 -85.42 -18.75
N ARG A 4 5.67 -84.18 -18.31
CA ARG A 4 4.66 -83.36 -17.62
C ARG A 4 5.01 -81.86 -17.70
N PRO A 5 4.07 -81.00 -18.09
CA PRO A 5 4.17 -79.55 -18.03
C PRO A 5 3.65 -79.04 -16.67
N ASP A 6 4.32 -78.04 -16.11
CA ASP A 6 3.88 -77.32 -14.92
C ASP A 6 3.78 -75.82 -15.27
N ASP A 7 2.68 -75.48 -15.92
CA ASP A 7 1.65 -74.54 -15.45
C ASP A 7 2.10 -73.34 -14.58
N ASN A 8 3.21 -72.69 -14.90
CA ASN A 8 3.55 -71.36 -14.36
C ASN A 8 2.76 -70.23 -15.05
N LEU A 9 1.44 -70.42 -15.18
CA LEU A 9 0.46 -69.42 -15.61
C LEU A 9 -0.44 -68.96 -14.44
N ARG A 10 0.08 -68.96 -13.21
CA ARG A 10 -0.62 -68.42 -12.04
C ARG A 10 0.16 -67.24 -11.48
N GLY A 11 -0.26 -66.06 -11.90
CA GLY A 11 0.32 -64.79 -11.50
C GLY A 11 -0.11 -63.61 -12.36
N TYR A 12 -0.90 -63.85 -13.41
CA TYR A 12 -1.61 -62.80 -14.16
C TYR A 12 -2.98 -62.44 -13.55
N ASP A 13 -3.16 -62.62 -12.23
CA ASP A 13 -4.43 -62.38 -11.52
C ASP A 13 -4.32 -61.38 -10.38
N ASP A 14 -3.37 -60.44 -10.43
CA ASP A 14 -3.51 -59.18 -9.69
C ASP A 14 -3.79 -58.04 -10.67
N ALA A 15 -4.82 -58.29 -11.48
CA ALA A 15 -5.67 -57.26 -12.04
C ALA A 15 -6.50 -56.58 -10.93
N GLN A 16 -5.88 -56.15 -9.83
CA GLN A 16 -6.43 -55.07 -9.02
C GLN A 16 -6.16 -53.75 -9.75
N ARG A 17 -6.92 -53.59 -10.84
CA ARG A 17 -7.53 -52.32 -11.16
C ARG A 17 -8.39 -51.90 -9.95
N THR A 18 -7.78 -51.31 -8.94
CA THR A 18 -8.45 -50.26 -8.15
C THR A 18 -8.41 -48.96 -8.98
N GLY A 19 -8.94 -49.05 -10.20
CA GLY A 19 -9.36 -47.93 -11.02
C GLY A 19 -10.84 -47.63 -10.79
N GLY A 20 -11.32 -47.81 -9.56
CA GLY A 20 -12.65 -47.43 -9.14
C GLY A 20 -12.60 -46.05 -8.52
N ASP A 21 -12.98 -45.05 -9.30
CA ASP A 21 -13.44 -43.74 -8.86
C ASP A 21 -12.58 -43.08 -7.78
N ARG A 22 -11.62 -42.23 -8.17
CA ARG A 22 -11.29 -41.10 -7.29
C ARG A 22 -12.63 -40.46 -6.99
N PRO A 23 -13.13 -40.55 -5.75
CA PRO A 23 -14.48 -40.11 -5.49
C PRO A 23 -14.49 -38.62 -5.82
N LEU A 24 -15.52 -38.12 -6.50
CA LEU A 24 -15.65 -36.70 -6.83
C LEU A 24 -15.45 -35.81 -5.58
N THR A 25 -15.75 -36.37 -4.40
CA THR A 25 -15.47 -35.79 -3.08
C THR A 25 -13.98 -35.61 -2.78
N GLY A 26 -13.09 -36.49 -3.24
CA GLY A 26 -11.63 -36.38 -3.10
C GLY A 26 -11.04 -35.23 -3.91
N LEU A 27 -11.49 -35.03 -5.16
CA LEU A 27 -11.04 -33.92 -6.01
C LEU A 27 -11.54 -32.56 -5.50
N LEU A 28 -12.78 -32.51 -4.98
CA LEU A 28 -13.30 -31.31 -4.33
C LEU A 28 -12.53 -30.97 -3.05
N THR A 29 -12.10 -31.98 -2.29
CA THR A 29 -11.30 -31.78 -1.07
C THR A 29 -9.90 -31.25 -1.41
N GLU A 30 -9.27 -31.81 -2.44
CA GLU A 30 -7.96 -31.37 -2.93
C GLU A 30 -8.00 -29.93 -3.49
N LEU A 31 -9.01 -29.61 -4.30
CA LEU A 31 -9.23 -28.24 -4.81
C LEU A 31 -9.53 -27.24 -3.67
N ALA A 32 -10.31 -27.63 -2.65
CA ALA A 32 -10.55 -26.79 -1.48
C ALA A 32 -9.25 -26.55 -0.67
N GLN A 33 -8.39 -27.56 -0.56
CA GLN A 33 -7.07 -27.43 0.06
C GLN A 33 -6.13 -26.53 -0.75
N GLU A 34 -6.09 -26.68 -2.07
CA GLU A 34 -5.29 -25.84 -2.96
C GLU A 34 -5.77 -24.39 -2.94
N THR A 35 -7.08 -24.15 -2.98
CA THR A 35 -7.69 -22.82 -2.90
C THR A 35 -7.36 -22.15 -1.57
N THR A 36 -7.48 -22.89 -0.46
CA THR A 36 -7.10 -22.39 0.88
C THR A 36 -5.61 -22.04 0.94
N THR A 37 -4.77 -22.85 0.29
CA THR A 37 -3.33 -22.62 0.21
C THR A 37 -3.00 -21.38 -0.64
N LEU A 38 -3.71 -21.17 -1.74
CA LEU A 38 -3.55 -20.00 -2.61
C LEU A 38 -3.95 -18.71 -1.86
N VAL A 39 -5.11 -18.71 -1.23
CA VAL A 39 -5.60 -17.57 -0.43
C VAL A 39 -4.59 -17.22 0.67
N ARG A 40 -4.04 -18.22 1.36
CA ARG A 40 -3.00 -17.99 2.38
C ARG A 40 -1.74 -17.35 1.79
N LYS A 41 -1.29 -17.80 0.62
CA LYS A 41 -0.12 -17.23 -0.08
C LYS A 41 -0.39 -15.80 -0.54
N GLU A 42 -1.59 -15.51 -1.03
CA GLU A 42 -1.96 -14.18 -1.50
C GLU A 42 -2.05 -13.18 -0.35
N VAL A 43 -2.56 -13.60 0.81
CA VAL A 43 -2.51 -12.83 2.06
C VAL A 43 -1.07 -12.60 2.53
N GLU A 44 -0.21 -13.62 2.46
CA GLU A 44 1.20 -13.51 2.83
C GLU A 44 1.94 -12.53 1.90
N LEU A 45 1.70 -12.63 0.60
CA LEU A 45 2.26 -11.72 -0.40
C LEU A 45 1.75 -10.28 -0.20
N ALA A 46 0.44 -10.10 -0.02
CA ALA A 46 -0.16 -8.81 0.25
C ALA A 46 0.42 -8.17 1.54
N LYS A 47 0.68 -8.98 2.57
CA LYS A 47 1.34 -8.52 3.79
C LYS A 47 2.76 -8.05 3.53
N VAL A 48 3.53 -8.78 2.73
CA VAL A 48 4.89 -8.37 2.32
C VAL A 48 4.86 -7.08 1.52
N GLU A 49 4.02 -6.99 0.49
CA GLU A 49 3.91 -5.79 -0.35
C GLU A 49 3.42 -4.58 0.45
N MET A 50 2.47 -4.77 1.35
CA MET A 50 2.01 -3.70 2.24
C MET A 50 3.12 -3.24 3.19
N SER A 51 3.90 -4.17 3.76
CA SER A 51 5.05 -3.85 4.60
C SER A 51 6.12 -3.07 3.81
N GLU A 52 6.40 -3.49 2.58
CA GLU A 52 7.33 -2.81 1.66
C GLU A 52 6.87 -1.38 1.37
N LYS A 53 5.59 -1.19 1.00
CA LYS A 53 5.00 0.13 0.73
C LYS A 53 5.03 1.04 1.96
N VAL A 54 4.70 0.50 3.14
CA VAL A 54 4.76 1.25 4.40
C VAL A 54 6.20 1.65 4.72
N ASN A 55 7.16 0.75 4.53
CA ASN A 55 8.58 1.05 4.75
C ASN A 55 9.07 2.15 3.79
N GLN A 56 8.79 2.03 2.49
CA GLN A 56 9.15 3.04 1.50
C GLN A 56 8.54 4.42 1.84
N ALA A 57 7.25 4.46 2.19
CA ALA A 57 6.57 5.69 2.61
C ALA A 57 7.22 6.27 3.87
N THR A 58 7.59 5.43 4.83
CA THR A 58 8.23 5.84 6.10
C THR A 58 9.63 6.39 5.86
N THR A 59 10.48 5.70 5.10
CA THR A 59 11.82 6.18 4.74
C THR A 59 11.75 7.48 3.93
N GLY A 60 10.79 7.57 3.00
CA GLY A 60 10.48 8.81 2.28
C GLY A 60 10.11 9.96 3.22
N ALA A 61 9.22 9.72 4.19
CA ALA A 61 8.82 10.72 5.17
C ALA A 61 10.01 11.18 6.06
N ILE A 62 10.84 10.24 6.53
CA ILE A 62 12.02 10.54 7.35
C ILE A 62 13.03 11.37 6.55
N SER A 63 13.32 10.98 5.31
CA SER A 63 14.28 11.72 4.46
C SER A 63 13.79 13.13 4.13
N LEU A 64 12.49 13.31 3.84
CA LEU A 64 11.87 14.62 3.67
C LEU A 64 11.93 15.46 4.95
N ALA A 65 11.66 14.86 6.11
CA ALA A 65 11.74 15.56 7.39
C ALA A 65 13.19 16.00 7.70
N ALA A 66 14.17 15.10 7.51
CA ALA A 66 15.58 15.38 7.74
C ALA A 66 16.10 16.48 6.78
N GLY A 67 15.83 16.34 5.48
CA GLY A 67 16.19 17.34 4.49
C GLY A 67 15.50 18.69 4.76
N GLY A 68 14.23 18.65 5.16
CA GLY A 68 13.46 19.83 5.57
C GLY A 68 14.08 20.55 6.77
N MET A 69 14.53 19.82 7.79
CA MET A 69 15.22 20.42 8.95
C MET A 69 16.54 21.08 8.55
N VAL A 70 17.35 20.43 7.70
CA VAL A 70 18.61 20.99 7.21
C VAL A 70 18.36 22.25 6.37
N ALA A 71 17.41 22.19 5.44
CA ALA A 71 17.01 23.34 4.63
C ALA A 71 16.48 24.50 5.49
N PHE A 72 15.69 24.20 6.53
CA PHE A 72 15.18 25.18 7.47
C PHE A 72 16.31 25.86 8.26
N ALA A 73 17.28 25.08 8.76
CA ALA A 73 18.46 25.64 9.41
C ALA A 73 19.26 26.55 8.45
N GLY A 74 19.48 26.12 7.21
CA GLY A 74 20.12 26.93 6.17
C GLY A 74 19.35 28.23 5.88
N LEU A 75 18.02 28.18 5.83
CA LEU A 75 17.17 29.35 5.67
C LEU A 75 17.34 30.35 6.82
N ILE A 76 17.43 29.89 8.08
CA ILE A 76 17.70 30.78 9.23
C ILE A 76 19.01 31.53 9.03
N PHE A 77 20.09 30.85 8.62
CA PHE A 77 21.37 31.49 8.35
C PHE A 77 21.31 32.48 7.18
N LEU A 78 20.55 32.17 6.12
CA LEU A 78 20.33 33.11 5.01
C LEU A 78 19.55 34.35 5.46
N LEU A 79 18.52 34.19 6.29
CA LEU A 79 17.75 35.30 6.83
C LEU A 79 18.59 36.17 7.78
N LEU A 80 19.45 35.55 8.60
CA LEU A 80 20.42 36.26 9.41
C LEU A 80 21.40 37.04 8.54
N ALA A 81 21.98 36.41 7.51
CA ALA A 81 22.89 37.06 6.58
C ALA A 81 22.24 38.25 5.87
N LEU A 82 20.98 38.09 5.42
CA LEU A 82 20.20 39.17 4.83
C LEU A 82 19.95 40.30 5.83
N THR A 83 19.61 39.96 7.08
CA THR A 83 19.41 40.95 8.15
C THR A 83 20.69 41.72 8.43
N TYR A 84 21.84 41.03 8.54
CA TYR A 84 23.14 41.68 8.73
C TYR A 84 23.54 42.55 7.55
N TYR A 85 23.30 42.09 6.32
CA TYR A 85 23.54 42.88 5.12
C TYR A 85 22.70 44.16 5.14
N LEU A 86 21.41 44.06 5.45
CA LEU A 86 20.51 45.20 5.49
C LEU A 86 20.86 46.15 6.65
N ALA A 87 21.35 45.62 7.77
CA ALA A 87 21.87 46.40 8.90
C ALA A 87 23.13 47.22 8.56
N THR A 88 23.79 46.97 7.42
CA THR A 88 24.85 47.87 6.92
C THR A 88 24.30 49.14 6.26
N LEU A 89 23.02 49.12 5.87
CA LEU A 89 22.34 50.22 5.18
C LEU A 89 21.39 51.01 6.09
N MET A 90 20.94 50.42 7.20
CA MET A 90 19.98 51.00 8.13
C MET A 90 20.16 50.45 9.56
N GLU A 91 19.40 50.99 10.52
CA GLU A 91 19.42 50.53 11.90
C GLU A 91 19.10 49.02 12.04
N PRO A 92 19.85 48.25 12.86
CA PRO A 92 19.69 46.79 12.95
C PRO A 92 18.28 46.33 13.32
N TRP A 93 17.58 47.08 14.18
CA TRP A 93 16.22 46.75 14.59
C TRP A 93 15.21 46.89 13.43
N LEU A 94 15.42 47.87 12.54
CA LEU A 94 14.56 48.10 11.38
C LEU A 94 14.80 47.04 10.30
N ALA A 95 16.07 46.70 10.07
CA ALA A 95 16.45 45.60 9.20
C ALA A 95 15.79 44.27 9.60
N ALA A 96 15.85 43.93 10.89
CA ALA A 96 15.20 42.73 11.43
C ALA A 96 13.68 42.76 11.26
N LEU A 97 13.02 43.90 11.47
CA LEU A 97 11.58 44.05 11.27
C LEU A 97 11.17 43.87 9.81
N ILE A 98 11.94 44.41 8.85
CA ILE A 98 11.62 44.28 7.43
C ILE A 98 11.76 42.82 6.99
N VAL A 99 12.90 42.18 7.29
CA VAL A 99 13.13 40.78 6.92
C VAL A 99 12.11 39.86 7.60
N GLY A 100 11.89 40.05 8.90
CA GLY A 100 10.90 39.30 9.66
C GLY A 100 9.49 39.47 9.10
N GLY A 101 9.07 40.70 8.82
CA GLY A 101 7.75 41.00 8.28
C GLY A 101 7.50 40.34 6.92
N VAL A 102 8.47 40.40 5.99
CA VAL A 102 8.38 39.75 4.68
C VAL A 102 8.27 38.23 4.83
N VAL A 103 9.11 37.61 5.66
CA VAL A 103 9.08 36.16 5.88
C VAL A 103 7.78 35.72 6.55
N THR A 104 7.28 36.49 7.52
CA THR A 104 5.98 36.22 8.17
C THR A 104 4.84 36.27 7.16
N LEU A 105 4.81 37.25 6.25
CA LEU A 105 3.79 37.32 5.20
C LEU A 105 3.82 36.09 4.29
N ILE A 106 5.02 35.69 3.83
CA ILE A 106 5.20 34.46 3.04
C ILE A 106 4.70 33.24 3.81
N GLY A 107 5.03 33.14 5.11
CA GLY A 107 4.58 32.07 5.98
C GLY A 107 3.05 32.00 6.10
N ILE A 108 2.37 33.13 6.28
CA ILE A 108 0.90 33.20 6.33
C ILE A 108 0.28 32.69 5.03
N VAL A 109 0.82 33.08 3.87
CA VAL A 109 0.34 32.62 2.56
C VAL A 109 0.52 31.11 2.41
N LEU A 110 1.71 30.58 2.73
CA LEU A 110 1.99 29.15 2.65
C LEU A 110 1.10 28.31 3.57
N VAL A 111 0.90 28.75 4.82
CA VAL A 111 0.00 28.08 5.77
C VAL A 111 -1.43 28.10 5.26
N SER A 112 -1.88 29.23 4.72
CA SER A 112 -3.23 29.36 4.14
C SER A 112 -3.43 28.41 2.95
N MET A 113 -2.45 28.32 2.06
CA MET A 113 -2.46 27.37 0.94
C MET A 113 -2.45 25.91 1.42
N GLY A 114 -1.62 25.57 2.40
CA GLY A 114 -1.56 24.22 2.98
C GLY A 114 -2.89 23.79 3.60
N LYS A 115 -3.51 24.67 4.40
CA LYS A 115 -4.84 24.43 4.99
C LYS A 115 -5.91 24.14 3.93
N SER A 116 -5.89 24.85 2.81
CA SER A 116 -6.86 24.61 1.72
C SER A 116 -6.72 23.21 1.09
N LYS A 117 -5.50 22.69 0.99
CA LYS A 117 -5.21 21.36 0.43
C LYS A 117 -5.55 20.23 1.39
N LEU A 118 -5.45 20.47 2.70
CA LEU A 118 -5.75 19.50 3.75
C LEU A 118 -7.22 19.50 4.20
N THR A 119 -8.07 20.34 3.63
CA THR A 119 -9.50 20.37 3.96
C THR A 119 -10.15 19.04 3.57
N ALA A 120 -10.98 18.47 4.46
CA ALA A 120 -11.65 17.18 4.29
C ALA A 120 -12.40 17.02 2.96
N ARG A 121 -12.84 18.12 2.35
CA ARG A 121 -13.48 18.16 1.03
C ARG A 121 -12.54 17.76 -0.12
N ASN A 122 -11.24 18.01 -0.01
CA ASN A 122 -10.21 17.62 -0.99
C ASN A 122 -9.63 16.23 -0.71
N LEU A 123 -9.84 15.68 0.48
CA LEU A 123 -9.40 14.35 0.89
C LEU A 123 -10.51 13.28 0.73
N GLN A 124 -11.76 13.68 0.48
CA GLN A 124 -12.82 12.74 0.13
C GLN A 124 -12.60 12.22 -1.30
N PRO A 125 -12.44 10.91 -1.51
CA PRO A 125 -12.36 10.34 -2.84
C PRO A 125 -13.76 10.40 -3.47
N ASN A 126 -14.07 11.51 -4.12
CA ASN A 126 -15.38 11.78 -4.74
C ASN A 126 -15.81 10.67 -5.73
N ARG A 127 -14.84 9.99 -6.34
CA ARG A 127 -15.08 8.88 -7.29
C ARG A 127 -15.38 7.55 -6.61
N THR A 128 -14.79 7.27 -5.44
CA THR A 128 -14.98 6.00 -4.72
C THR A 128 -16.29 6.02 -3.94
N LEU A 129 -16.70 7.19 -3.44
CA LEU A 129 -17.98 7.35 -2.75
C LEU A 129 -19.19 7.25 -3.67
N SER A 130 -19.08 7.60 -4.96
CA SER A 130 -20.18 7.45 -5.93
C SER A 130 -20.37 5.99 -6.31
N SER A 131 -19.30 5.26 -6.61
CA SER A 131 -19.38 3.83 -6.95
C SER A 131 -19.93 2.98 -5.80
N LEU A 132 -19.58 3.31 -4.54
CA LEU A 132 -20.14 2.63 -3.37
C LEU A 132 -21.62 2.97 -3.11
N GLN A 133 -22.12 4.10 -3.60
CA GLN A 133 -23.55 4.45 -3.54
C GLN A 133 -24.34 3.73 -4.64
N ASP A 134 -23.81 3.73 -5.87
CA ASP A 134 -24.39 3.02 -7.01
C ASP A 134 -24.54 1.52 -6.73
N ASP A 135 -23.52 0.89 -6.12
CA ASP A 135 -23.55 -0.52 -5.71
C ASP A 135 -24.63 -0.81 -4.65
N LYS A 136 -24.86 0.15 -3.74
CA LYS A 136 -25.85 0.03 -2.66
C LYS A 136 -27.28 0.10 -3.20
N ASP A 137 -27.50 0.96 -4.19
CA ASP A 137 -28.79 1.13 -4.83
C ASP A 137 -29.11 -0.05 -5.75
N TRP A 138 -28.10 -0.60 -6.45
CA TRP A 138 -28.26 -1.84 -7.21
C TRP A 138 -28.58 -3.05 -6.33
N ALA A 139 -27.89 -3.19 -5.18
CA ALA A 139 -28.16 -4.27 -4.22
C ALA A 139 -29.57 -4.18 -3.60
N LYS A 140 -30.07 -2.97 -3.31
CA LYS A 140 -31.44 -2.77 -2.83
C LYS A 140 -32.48 -3.08 -3.90
N ALA A 141 -32.23 -2.73 -5.16
CA ALA A 141 -33.14 -3.02 -6.27
C ALA A 141 -33.27 -4.52 -6.55
N GLN A 142 -32.21 -5.31 -6.27
CA GLN A 142 -32.20 -6.76 -6.44
C GLN A 142 -32.91 -7.49 -5.28
N MET A 143 -32.79 -7.02 -4.04
CA MET A 143 -33.45 -7.63 -2.87
C MET A 143 -34.93 -7.26 -2.74
N GLY A 144 -35.40 -6.25 -3.47
CA GLY A 144 -36.80 -5.83 -3.51
C GLY A 144 -37.66 -6.51 -4.59
N ARG A 145 -37.13 -7.52 -5.30
CA ARG A 145 -37.87 -8.34 -6.28
C ARG A 145 -38.08 -9.75 -5.79
#